data_AF-A0A8J6LXJ1-F1
#
_entry.id   AF-A0A8J6LXJ1-F1
#
_cell.length_a   1.000
_cell.length_b   1.000
_cell.length_c   1.000
_cell.angle_alpha   90.00
_cell.angle_beta   90.00
_cell.angle_gamma   90.00
#
_symmetry.space_group_name_H-M   'P 1'
#
loop_
_entity.id
_entity.type
_entity.pdbx_description
1 polymer ?
#
loop_
_entity_poly.entity_id
_entity_poly.type
_entity_poly.pdbx_seq_one_letter_code
_entity_poly.pdbx_strand_id
1 'polypeptide(L)'
;MEKIERLAQRRRILLMVSAGAFLAWQIPLMDSFSQWQAGSASLISLAGFLIWAAALIAVFVWGRAAGVRDPEARAALEDELTQANRARAFSFAYWVMLVGAAGLLALSQFQPVTATEVAHIIVVLGVAAPLFRFALLERG
;
A
#
# COMPACT_ATOMS: atom_id res chain seq x y z
N MET A 1 12.72 24.23 7.06
CA MET A 1 12.53 23.04 7.90
C MET A 1 11.04 22.69 8.05
N GLU A 2 10.23 23.50 8.74
CA GLU A 2 8.83 23.16 9.08
C GLU A 2 7.91 22.85 7.87
N LYS A 3 8.06 23.55 6.73
CA LYS A 3 7.27 23.26 5.51
C LYS A 3 7.60 21.89 4.89
N ILE A 4 8.88 21.51 4.86
CA ILE A 4 9.34 20.25 4.27
C ILE A 4 8.87 19.09 5.15
N GLU A 5 8.98 19.24 6.47
CA GLU A 5 8.51 18.25 7.44
C GLU A 5 7.00 18.02 7.34
N ARG A 6 6.19 19.08 7.19
CA ARG A 6 4.74 18.97 6.95
C ARG A 6 4.42 18.24 5.64
N LEU A 7 5.19 18.46 4.58
CA LEU A 7 5.01 17.76 3.31
C LEU A 7 5.36 16.27 3.42
N ALA A 8 6.46 15.95 4.10
CA ALA A 8 6.85 14.56 4.38
C ALA A 8 5.81 13.85 5.25
N GLN A 9 5.33 14.48 6.33
CA GLN A 9 4.28 13.93 7.18
C GLN A 9 2.97 13.69 6.40
N ARG A 10 2.60 14.60 5.51
CA ARG A 10 1.41 14.45 4.68
C ARG A 10 1.55 13.32 3.67
N ARG A 11 2.71 13.18 3.00
CA ARG A 11 3.04 12.06 2.11
C ARG A 11 2.90 10.74 2.87
N ARG A 12 3.52 10.66 4.04
CA ARG A 12 3.46 9.48 4.92
C ARG A 12 2.02 9.10 5.27
N ILE A 13 1.20 10.05 5.71
CA ILE A 13 -0.22 9.81 6.05
C ILE A 13 -0.99 9.30 4.83
N LEU A 14 -0.82 9.94 3.67
CA LEU A 14 -1.49 9.51 2.45
C LEU A 14 -1.09 8.09 2.05
N LEU A 15 0.18 7.71 2.15
CA LEU A 15 0.62 6.36 1.83
C LEU A 15 0.04 5.32 2.80
N MET A 16 -0.06 5.64 4.10
CA MET A 16 -0.73 4.78 5.08
C MET A 16 -2.23 4.65 4.81
N VAL A 17 -2.91 5.75 4.50
CA VAL A 17 -4.34 5.75 4.15
C VAL A 17 -4.57 4.96 2.87
N SER A 18 -3.74 5.15 1.84
CA SER A 18 -3.79 4.35 0.61
C SER A 18 -3.60 2.86 0.90
N ALA A 19 -2.58 2.48 1.68
CA ALA A 19 -2.37 1.09 2.02
C ALA A 19 -3.56 0.47 2.78
N GLY A 20 -4.09 1.17 3.78
CA GLY A 20 -5.25 0.70 4.55
C GLY A 20 -6.53 0.61 3.73
N ALA A 21 -6.81 1.62 2.89
CA ALA A 21 -7.97 1.62 2.01
C ALA A 21 -7.90 0.52 0.95
N PHE A 22 -6.70 0.23 0.44
CA PHE A 22 -6.47 -0.90 -0.47
C PHE A 22 -6.81 -2.24 0.18
N LEU A 23 -6.39 -2.44 1.43
CA LEU A 23 -6.75 -3.64 2.19
C LEU A 23 -8.27 -3.74 2.41
N ALA A 24 -8.92 -2.63 2.78
CA ALA A 24 -10.37 -2.57 2.93
C ALA A 24 -11.13 -2.88 1.62
N TRP A 25 -10.52 -2.59 0.47
CA TRP A 25 -11.08 -2.94 -0.84
C TRP A 25 -10.89 -4.42 -1.19
N GLN A 26 -9.66 -4.94 -1.05
CA GLN A 26 -9.27 -6.26 -1.57
C GLN A 26 -9.67 -7.42 -0.65
N ILE A 27 -9.54 -7.28 0.66
CA ILE A 27 -9.80 -8.38 1.61
C ILE A 27 -11.25 -8.88 1.51
N PRO A 28 -12.30 -8.01 1.45
CA PRO A 28 -13.67 -8.50 1.35
C PRO A 28 -14.02 -9.21 0.05
N LEU A 29 -13.19 -9.06 -0.99
CA LEU A 29 -13.36 -9.74 -2.29
C LEU A 29 -12.72 -11.13 -2.30
N MET A 30 -12.00 -11.53 -1.25
CA MET A 30 -11.44 -12.88 -1.14
C MET A 30 -12.55 -13.87 -0.77
N ASP A 31 -12.57 -15.02 -1.44
CA ASP A 31 -13.56 -16.07 -1.23
C ASP A 31 -13.60 -16.54 0.25
N SER A 32 -12.43 -16.67 0.88
CA SER A 32 -12.34 -17.04 2.30
C SER A 32 -12.98 -16.01 3.25
N PHE A 33 -12.99 -14.73 2.88
CA PHE A 33 -13.58 -13.67 3.71
C PHE A 33 -15.10 -13.56 3.50
N SER A 34 -15.56 -13.69 2.26
CA SER A 34 -16.99 -13.60 1.93
C SER A 34 -17.81 -14.73 2.57
N GLN A 35 -17.23 -15.92 2.73
CA GLN A 35 -17.85 -17.04 3.46
C GLN A 35 -18.09 -16.72 4.95
N TRP A 36 -17.24 -15.88 5.55
CA TRP A 36 -17.36 -15.49 6.96
C TRP A 36 -18.32 -14.32 7.20
N GLN A 37 -18.58 -13.47 6.19
CA GLN A 37 -19.32 -12.22 6.37
C GLN A 37 -20.42 -12.03 5.33
N ALA A 38 -21.58 -12.64 5.59
CA ALA A 38 -22.78 -12.47 4.78
C ALA A 38 -23.46 -11.11 5.06
N GLY A 39 -23.18 -10.08 4.23
CA GLY A 39 -24.07 -8.92 4.12
C GLY A 39 -23.41 -7.54 3.98
N SER A 40 -22.19 -7.33 4.48
CA SER A 40 -21.51 -6.01 4.48
C SER A 40 -20.25 -5.93 3.60
N ALA A 41 -19.76 -7.06 3.10
CA ALA A 41 -18.51 -7.14 2.34
C ALA A 41 -18.50 -6.22 1.09
N SER A 42 -19.62 -6.12 0.38
CA SER A 42 -19.73 -5.28 -0.82
C SER A 42 -19.64 -3.79 -0.53
N LEU A 43 -20.29 -3.31 0.54
CA LEU A 43 -20.26 -1.92 0.96
C LEU A 43 -18.87 -1.52 1.47
N ILE A 44 -18.22 -2.39 2.25
CA ILE A 44 -16.85 -2.17 2.74
C ILE A 44 -15.87 -2.11 1.57
N SER A 45 -15.99 -3.05 0.64
CA SER A 45 -15.13 -3.11 -0.55
C SER A 45 -15.28 -1.84 -1.41
N LEU A 46 -16.52 -1.40 -1.65
CA LEU A 46 -16.79 -0.17 -2.40
C LEU A 46 -16.24 1.07 -1.70
N ALA A 47 -16.46 1.20 -0.39
CA ALA A 47 -15.91 2.32 0.38
C ALA A 47 -14.38 2.32 0.36
N GLY A 48 -13.76 1.14 0.54
CA GLY A 48 -12.31 0.94 0.45
C GLY A 48 -11.77 1.37 -0.92
N PHE A 49 -12.43 0.97 -2.00
CA PHE A 49 -12.05 1.36 -3.36
C PHE A 49 -12.08 2.88 -3.56
N LEU A 50 -13.17 3.53 -3.15
CA LEU A 50 -13.34 4.97 -3.32
C LEU A 50 -12.30 5.75 -2.50
N ILE A 51 -12.06 5.35 -1.25
CA ILE A 51 -11.03 5.98 -0.39
C ILE A 51 -9.64 5.75 -1.00
N TRP A 52 -9.36 4.54 -1.47
CA TRP A 52 -8.07 4.21 -2.09
C TRP A 52 -7.83 5.03 -3.36
N ALA A 53 -8.79 5.08 -4.27
CA ALA A 53 -8.72 5.86 -5.49
C ALA A 53 -8.50 7.35 -5.19
N ALA A 54 -9.26 7.92 -4.24
CA ALA A 54 -9.11 9.30 -3.81
C ALA A 54 -7.72 9.57 -3.20
N ALA A 55 -7.23 8.69 -2.34
CA ALA A 55 -5.92 8.81 -1.72
C ALA A 55 -4.79 8.72 -2.76
N LEU A 56 -4.91 7.82 -3.74
CA LEU A 56 -3.96 7.66 -4.83
C LEU A 56 -3.92 8.89 -5.72
N ILE A 57 -5.08 9.43 -6.11
CA ILE A 57 -5.20 10.71 -6.81
C ILE A 57 -4.53 11.83 -6.00
N ALA A 58 -4.78 11.91 -4.69
CA ALA A 58 -4.16 12.92 -3.82
C ALA A 58 -2.63 12.81 -3.79
N VAL A 59 -2.07 11.60 -3.74
CA VAL A 59 -0.62 11.35 -3.83
C VAL A 59 -0.05 11.89 -5.14
N PHE A 60 -0.68 11.60 -6.28
CA PHE A 60 -0.21 12.05 -7.60
C PHE A 60 -0.36 13.56 -7.80
N VAL A 61 -1.54 14.10 -7.47
CA VAL A 61 -1.84 15.53 -7.64
C VAL A 61 -0.95 16.36 -6.74
N TRP A 62 -0.77 15.99 -5.46
CA TRP A 62 0.07 16.77 -4.56
C TRP A 62 1.56 16.54 -4.80
N GLY A 63 2.00 15.33 -5.16
CA GLY A 63 3.38 15.09 -5.56
C GLY A 63 3.78 15.97 -6.77
N ARG A 64 2.90 16.06 -7.77
CA ARG A 64 3.12 16.91 -8.95
C ARG A 64 3.00 18.40 -8.62
N ALA A 65 1.97 18.81 -7.89
CA ALA A 65 1.72 20.22 -7.58
C ALA A 65 2.77 20.81 -6.62
N ALA A 66 3.25 20.03 -5.65
CA ALA A 66 4.38 20.44 -4.80
C ALA A 66 5.65 20.63 -5.64
N GLY A 67 5.90 19.71 -6.57
CA GLY A 67 7.06 19.77 -7.46
C GLY A 67 7.10 20.92 -8.46
N VAL A 68 5.94 21.44 -8.88
CA VAL A 68 5.86 22.61 -9.78
C VAL A 68 5.94 23.92 -8.98
N ARG A 69 5.38 23.95 -7.76
CA ARG A 69 5.36 25.16 -6.94
C ARG A 69 6.69 25.45 -6.23
N ASP A 70 7.43 24.41 -5.85
CA ASP A 70 8.65 24.55 -5.08
C ASP A 70 9.65 23.43 -5.43
N PRO A 71 10.51 23.66 -6.44
CA PRO A 71 11.51 22.69 -6.88
C PRO A 71 12.53 22.33 -5.80
N GLU A 72 12.89 23.28 -4.93
CA GLU A 72 13.82 23.05 -3.81
C GLU A 72 13.19 22.16 -2.73
N ALA A 73 11.93 22.42 -2.35
CA ALA A 73 11.23 21.54 -1.44
C ALA A 73 11.06 20.12 -2.00
N ARG A 74 10.89 19.99 -3.33
CA ARG A 74 10.87 18.67 -3.99
C ARG A 74 12.22 17.98 -3.95
N ALA A 75 13.30 18.70 -4.23
CA ALA A 75 14.66 18.16 -4.17
C ALA A 75 15.00 17.68 -2.75
N ALA A 76 14.61 18.44 -1.73
CA ALA A 76 14.76 18.04 -0.33
C ALA A 76 13.90 16.81 0.04
N LEU A 77 12.73 16.63 -0.58
CA LEU A 77 11.86 15.47 -0.36
C LEU A 77 12.30 14.20 -1.12
N GLU A 78 13.16 14.33 -2.14
CA GLU A 78 13.71 13.23 -2.95
C GLU A 78 15.22 13.08 -2.66
N ASP A 79 15.61 13.31 -1.42
CA ASP A 79 16.98 13.12 -0.95
C ASP A 79 17.43 11.65 -1.02
N GLU A 80 18.73 11.43 -0.84
CA GLU A 80 19.33 10.09 -0.85
C GLU A 80 18.69 9.16 0.18
N LEU A 81 18.27 9.70 1.34
CA LEU A 81 17.58 8.95 2.38
C LEU A 81 16.22 8.45 1.91
N THR A 82 15.42 9.29 1.26
CA THR A 82 14.12 8.91 0.70
C THR A 82 14.27 7.84 -0.38
N GLN A 83 15.28 7.97 -1.25
CA GLN A 83 15.59 6.97 -2.27
C GLN A 83 15.98 5.63 -1.64
N ALA A 84 16.87 5.66 -0.64
CA ALA A 84 17.28 4.46 0.10
C ALA A 84 16.12 3.80 0.84
N ASN A 85 15.24 4.58 1.47
CA ASN A 85 14.04 4.09 2.15
C ASN A 85 13.06 3.44 1.17
N ARG A 86 12.91 3.99 -0.03
CA ARG A 86 12.09 3.40 -1.10
C ARG A 86 12.65 2.06 -1.54
N ALA A 87 13.96 1.98 -1.79
CA ALA A 87 14.62 0.73 -2.16
C ALA A 87 14.45 -0.34 -1.06
N ARG A 88 14.70 0.01 0.21
CA ARG A 88 14.50 -0.89 1.37
C ARG A 88 13.05 -1.35 1.50
N ALA A 89 12.08 -0.47 1.25
CA ALA A 89 10.67 -0.83 1.29
C ALA A 89 10.30 -1.83 0.20
N PHE A 90 10.80 -1.65 -1.03
CA PHE A 90 10.60 -2.61 -2.11
C PHE A 90 11.31 -3.94 -1.86
N SER A 91 12.55 -3.94 -1.37
CA SER A 91 13.25 -5.19 -1.00
C SER A 91 12.51 -5.95 0.09
N PHE A 92 12.00 -5.24 1.11
CA PHE A 92 11.16 -5.86 2.15
C PHE A 92 9.88 -6.45 1.56
N ALA A 93 9.17 -5.69 0.71
CA ALA A 93 7.95 -6.16 0.06
C ALA A 93 8.19 -7.39 -0.83
N TYR A 94 9.31 -7.43 -1.56
CA TYR A 94 9.73 -8.60 -2.32
C TYR A 94 9.85 -9.83 -1.44
N TRP A 95 10.55 -9.74 -0.30
CA TRP A 95 10.67 -10.86 0.64
C TRP A 95 9.33 -11.27 1.24
N VAL A 96 8.48 -10.30 1.59
CA VAL A 96 7.12 -10.57 2.09
C VAL A 96 6.28 -11.30 1.04
N MET A 97 6.31 -10.86 -0.22
CA MET A 97 5.63 -11.56 -1.31
C MET A 97 6.20 -12.95 -1.56
N LEU A 98 7.52 -13.12 -1.52
CA LEU A 98 8.17 -14.41 -1.77
C LEU A 98 7.80 -15.42 -0.67
N VAL A 99 7.87 -15.01 0.59
CA VAL A 99 7.43 -15.83 1.73
C VAL A 99 5.93 -16.11 1.65
N GLY A 100 5.12 -15.12 1.27
CA GLY A 100 3.68 -15.30 1.05
C GLY A 100 3.38 -16.31 -0.06
N ALA A 101 4.07 -16.21 -1.20
CA ALA A 101 3.93 -17.13 -2.31
C ALA A 101 4.37 -18.56 -1.94
N ALA A 102 5.50 -18.70 -1.23
CA ALA A 102 5.96 -19.99 -0.71
C ALA A 102 4.96 -20.59 0.28
N GLY A 103 4.38 -19.76 1.16
CA GLY A 103 3.32 -20.17 2.09
C GLY A 103 2.06 -20.64 1.37
N LEU A 104 1.61 -19.93 0.34
CA LEU A 104 0.48 -20.34 -0.50
C LEU A 104 0.75 -21.64 -1.25
N LEU A 105 1.97 -21.83 -1.75
CA LEU A 105 2.39 -23.06 -2.41
C LEU A 105 2.41 -24.25 -1.43
N ALA A 106 2.87 -24.04 -0.20
CA ALA A 106 2.82 -25.07 0.82
C ALA A 106 1.37 -25.38 1.22
N LEU A 107 0.54 -24.36 1.39
CA LEU A 107 -0.87 -24.49 1.76
C LEU A 107 -1.69 -25.24 0.70
N SER A 108 -1.37 -25.05 -0.59
CA SER A 108 -2.04 -25.71 -1.70
C SER A 108 -1.85 -27.24 -1.70
N GLN A 109 -0.88 -27.76 -0.95
CA GLN A 109 -0.69 -29.20 -0.75
C GLN A 109 -1.72 -29.81 0.22
N PHE A 110 -2.35 -28.98 1.05
CA PHE A 110 -3.31 -29.43 2.08
C PHE A 110 -4.76 -29.09 1.72
N GLN A 111 -4.98 -27.98 1.00
CA GLN A 111 -6.32 -27.54 0.60
C GLN A 111 -6.30 -26.84 -0.76
N PRO A 112 -7.39 -26.93 -1.55
CA PRO A 112 -7.51 -26.17 -2.79
C PRO A 112 -7.46 -24.66 -2.51
N VAL A 113 -6.55 -23.95 -3.17
CA VAL A 113 -6.49 -22.49 -3.16
C VAL A 113 -6.80 -22.01 -4.57
N THR A 114 -7.77 -21.11 -4.72
CA THR A 114 -8.17 -20.63 -6.05
C THR A 114 -7.10 -19.69 -6.63
N ALA A 115 -6.96 -19.67 -7.96
CA ALA A 115 -6.04 -18.74 -8.61
C ALA A 115 -6.38 -17.27 -8.31
N THR A 116 -7.67 -16.97 -8.17
CA THR A 116 -8.17 -15.64 -7.79
C THR A 116 -7.71 -15.25 -6.38
N GLU A 117 -7.81 -16.16 -5.41
CA GLU A 117 -7.37 -15.91 -4.03
C GLU A 117 -5.85 -15.71 -3.96
N VAL A 118 -5.07 -16.53 -4.68
CA VAL A 118 -3.62 -16.33 -4.82
C VAL A 118 -3.32 -14.94 -5.40
N ALA A 119 -4.01 -14.55 -6.47
CA ALA A 119 -3.79 -13.24 -7.10
C ALA A 119 -4.10 -12.09 -6.13
N HIS A 120 -5.22 -12.15 -5.40
CA HIS A 120 -5.56 -11.13 -4.40
C HIS A 120 -4.50 -11.03 -3.31
N ILE A 121 -4.04 -12.15 -2.77
CA ILE A 121 -3.04 -12.15 -1.69
C ILE A 121 -1.72 -11.57 -2.19
N ILE A 122 -1.23 -12.00 -3.36
CA ILE A 122 0.03 -11.49 -3.91
C ILE A 122 -0.07 -9.98 -4.21
N VAL A 123 -1.19 -9.53 -4.78
CA VAL A 123 -1.43 -8.11 -5.04
C VAL A 123 -1.50 -7.31 -3.73
N VAL A 124 -2.18 -7.82 -2.71
CA VAL A 124 -2.23 -7.21 -1.37
C VAL A 124 -0.84 -7.06 -0.77
N LEU A 125 -0.02 -8.12 -0.79
CA LEU A 125 1.35 -8.07 -0.28
C LEU A 125 2.21 -7.09 -1.08
N GLY A 126 2.10 -7.10 -2.41
CA GLY A 126 2.88 -6.24 -3.31
C GLY A 126 2.53 -4.75 -3.22
N VAL A 127 1.30 -4.40 -2.86
CA VAL A 127 0.86 -3.00 -2.72
C VAL A 127 0.98 -2.52 -1.29
N ALA A 128 0.43 -3.25 -0.32
CA ALA A 128 0.35 -2.77 1.06
C ALA A 128 1.70 -2.82 1.78
N ALA A 129 2.48 -3.90 1.61
CA ALA A 129 3.75 -4.07 2.33
C ALA A 129 4.77 -2.95 2.04
N PRO A 130 5.06 -2.56 0.78
CA PRO A 130 6.02 -1.48 0.53
C PRO A 130 5.49 -0.12 0.99
N LEU A 131 4.19 0.14 0.87
CA LEU A 131 3.59 1.40 1.32
C LEU A 131 3.70 1.56 2.84
N PHE A 132 3.32 0.53 3.61
CA PHE A 132 3.49 0.55 5.06
C PHE A 132 4.97 0.61 5.45
N ARG A 133 5.84 -0.18 4.81
CA ARG A 133 7.27 -0.20 5.14
C ARG A 133 7.91 1.16 4.87
N PHE A 134 7.63 1.78 3.73
CA PHE A 134 8.12 3.10 3.41
C PHE A 134 7.63 4.14 4.42
N ALA A 135 6.33 4.17 4.72
CA ALA A 135 5.77 5.12 5.67
C ALA A 135 6.28 4.94 7.12
N LEU A 136 6.75 3.74 7.47
CA LEU A 136 7.43 3.47 8.74
C LEU A 136 8.90 3.91 8.73
N LEU A 137 9.62 3.72 7.63
CA LEU A 137 11.02 4.13 7.48
C LEU A 137 11.19 5.64 7.35
N GLU A 138 10.16 6.34 6.87
CA GLU A 138 10.10 7.80 6.79
C GLU A 138 9.92 8.46 8.17
N ARG A 139 9.82 7.68 9.26
CA ARG A 139 9.86 8.19 10.63
C ARG A 139 11.33 8.38 11.03
N GLY A 140 11.84 9.59 10.83
CA GLY A 140 13.19 10.04 11.19
C GLY A 140 13.46 11.41 10.60
#